data_AF-A0A2G9RA93-F1
#
_entry.id   AF-A0A2G9RA93-F1
#
_cell.length_a   1.000
_cell.length_b   1.000
_cell.length_c   1.000
_cell.angle_alpha   90.00
_cell.angle_beta   90.00
_cell.angle_gamma   90.00
#
_symmetry.space_group_name_H-M   'P 1'
#
loop_
_entity.id
_entity.type
_entity.pdbx_description
1 polymer ?
#
loop_
_entity_poly.entity_id
_entity_poly.type
_entity_poly.pdbx_seq_one_letter_code
_entity_poly.pdbx_strand_id
1 'polypeptide(L)'
;MPMCHLSQRAYNMCTSCHVLFRELHKIVFLIYLCFGLKDLIKDLKSELSGHVEELILALFMPATYYDAWSLHHAMKGAGTKESVLIEILCSRTNAEIRNIVQCYKSEFGRDIEKDIRSDTSGHFERLLVSMCQGNRDESPNVNMQQAESDAQRLYQAGEGKLGTDESSFNLVLASRSYPQLKAVAEAYARVSSVK
;
A
#
# COMPACT_ATOMS: atom_id res chain seq x y z
N MET A 1 6.34 5.55 25.93
CA MET A 1 6.31 4.40 24.98
C MET A 1 4.91 4.13 24.41
N PRO A 2 4.40 4.89 23.41
CA PRO A 2 3.18 4.49 22.67
C PRO A 2 3.37 4.28 21.15
N MET A 3 4.46 4.76 20.53
CA MET A 3 4.61 4.74 19.07
C MET A 3 4.93 3.35 18.46
N CYS A 4 5.48 2.41 19.23
CA CYS A 4 5.81 1.06 18.73
C CYS A 4 4.58 0.15 18.60
N HIS A 5 3.53 0.39 19.40
CA HIS A 5 2.32 -0.44 19.36
C HIS A 5 1.39 -0.10 18.20
N LEU A 6 1.45 1.13 17.67
CA LEU A 6 0.66 1.55 16.51
C LEU A 6 1.19 0.96 15.21
N SER A 7 2.52 0.91 15.01
CA SER A 7 3.11 0.29 13.81
C SER A 7 2.90 -1.23 13.81
N GLN A 8 3.04 -1.88 14.97
CA GLN A 8 2.81 -3.32 15.08
C GLN A 8 1.32 -3.67 14.91
N ARG A 9 0.39 -2.86 15.43
CA ARG A 9 -1.05 -3.06 15.17
C ARG A 9 -1.42 -2.83 13.71
N ALA A 10 -0.90 -1.80 13.06
CA ALA A 10 -1.14 -1.56 11.64
C ALA A 10 -0.54 -2.69 10.78
N TYR A 11 0.68 -3.13 11.08
CA TYR A 11 1.34 -4.26 10.42
C TYR A 11 0.59 -5.59 10.64
N ASN A 12 0.16 -5.87 11.88
CA ASN A 12 -0.59 -7.08 12.21
C ASN A 12 -2.01 -7.06 11.61
N MET A 13 -2.66 -5.89 11.55
CA MET A 13 -3.98 -5.75 10.93
C MET A 13 -3.91 -5.90 9.42
N CYS A 14 -2.88 -5.33 8.78
CA CYS A 14 -2.61 -5.49 7.35
C CYS A 14 -2.29 -6.95 7.00
N THR A 15 -1.43 -7.63 7.77
CA THR A 15 -1.08 -9.05 7.55
C THR A 15 -2.25 -9.99 7.85
N SER A 16 -3.03 -9.76 8.90
CA SER A 16 -4.22 -10.58 9.20
C SER A 16 -5.30 -10.45 8.12
N CYS A 17 -5.57 -9.25 7.59
CA CYS A 17 -6.53 -9.07 6.52
C CYS A 17 -6.06 -9.77 5.22
N HIS A 18 -4.77 -9.65 4.90
CA HIS A 18 -4.17 -10.27 3.71
C HIS A 18 -4.16 -11.82 3.75
N VAL A 19 -3.87 -12.41 4.91
CA VAL A 19 -3.88 -13.88 5.08
C VAL A 19 -5.30 -14.43 5.00
N LEU A 20 -6.27 -13.76 5.66
CA LEU A 20 -7.67 -14.18 5.61
C LEU A 20 -8.19 -14.13 4.17
N PHE A 21 -7.89 -13.05 3.44
CA PHE A 21 -8.30 -12.90 2.04
C PHE A 21 -7.65 -13.98 1.16
N ARG A 22 -6.36 -14.28 1.34
CA ARG A 22 -5.66 -15.33 0.57
C ARG A 22 -6.24 -16.73 0.78
N GLU A 23 -6.61 -17.10 2.00
CA GLU A 23 -7.21 -18.42 2.27
C GLU A 23 -8.66 -18.51 1.75
N LEU A 24 -9.44 -17.44 1.90
CA LEU A 24 -10.77 -17.33 1.28
C LEU A 24 -10.70 -17.42 -0.25
N HIS A 25 -9.67 -16.82 -0.86
CA HIS A 25 -9.47 -16.87 -2.30
C HIS A 25 -9.23 -18.28 -2.84
N LYS A 26 -8.62 -19.18 -2.05
CA LYS A 26 -8.48 -20.61 -2.41
C LYS A 26 -9.82 -21.33 -2.41
N ILE A 27 -10.68 -21.03 -1.43
CA ILE A 27 -12.03 -21.61 -1.35
C ILE A 27 -12.86 -21.13 -2.55
N VAL A 28 -12.72 -19.84 -2.90
CA VAL A 28 -13.41 -19.26 -4.05
C VAL A 28 -12.89 -19.83 -5.38
N PHE A 29 -11.60 -20.12 -5.51
CA PHE A 29 -11.05 -20.83 -6.67
C PHE A 29 -11.67 -22.23 -6.84
N LEU A 30 -11.98 -22.94 -5.75
CA LEU A 30 -12.70 -24.22 -5.82
C LEU A 30 -14.14 -24.05 -6.31
N ILE A 31 -14.85 -23.00 -5.84
CA ILE A 31 -16.21 -22.68 -6.28
C ILE A 31 -16.23 -22.32 -7.77
N TYR A 32 -15.20 -21.61 -8.24
CA TYR A 32 -14.99 -21.25 -9.65
C TYR A 32 -14.98 -22.47 -10.57
N LEU A 33 -14.28 -23.53 -10.15
CA LEU A 33 -14.12 -24.75 -10.94
C LEU A 33 -15.45 -25.50 -11.13
N CYS A 34 -16.41 -25.31 -10.21
CA CYS A 34 -17.69 -26.02 -10.22
C CYS A 34 -18.78 -25.34 -11.07
N PHE A 35 -18.84 -24.00 -11.11
CA PHE A 35 -19.99 -23.28 -11.68
C PHE A 35 -19.67 -22.40 -12.90
N GLY A 36 -18.40 -22.08 -13.16
CA GLY A 36 -18.02 -21.09 -14.17
C GLY A 36 -18.27 -19.65 -13.68
N LEU A 37 -17.20 -18.85 -13.60
CA LEU A 37 -17.24 -17.54 -12.94
C LEU A 37 -18.21 -16.53 -13.56
N LYS A 38 -18.36 -16.51 -14.89
CA LYS A 38 -19.16 -15.49 -15.55
C LYS A 38 -20.63 -15.58 -15.17
N ASP A 39 -21.16 -16.80 -15.10
CA ASP A 39 -22.55 -17.04 -14.73
C ASP A 39 -22.74 -16.81 -13.23
N LEU A 40 -21.81 -17.27 -12.40
CA LEU A 40 -21.85 -17.02 -10.95
C LEU A 40 -21.78 -15.52 -10.58
N ILE A 41 -20.87 -14.74 -11.19
CA ILE A 41 -20.80 -13.29 -10.96
C ILE A 41 -22.10 -12.61 -11.40
N LYS A 42 -22.66 -13.02 -12.53
CA LYS A 42 -23.89 -12.44 -13.05
C LYS A 42 -25.06 -12.69 -12.11
N ASP A 43 -25.22 -13.93 -11.64
CA ASP A 43 -26.30 -14.30 -10.72
C ASP A 43 -26.13 -13.62 -9.35
N LEU A 44 -24.90 -13.52 -8.84
CA LEU A 44 -24.64 -12.79 -7.59
C LEU A 44 -24.97 -11.29 -7.71
N LYS A 45 -24.70 -10.67 -8.86
CA LYS A 45 -25.07 -9.27 -9.13
C LYS A 45 -26.58 -9.06 -9.27
N SER A 46 -27.36 -10.08 -9.63
CA SER A 46 -28.82 -9.94 -9.66
C SER A 46 -29.47 -10.14 -8.30
N GLU A 47 -28.84 -10.88 -7.40
CA GLU A 47 -29.39 -11.21 -6.07
C GLU A 47 -28.88 -10.31 -4.94
N LEU A 48 -27.68 -9.74 -5.07
CA LEU A 48 -27.04 -8.93 -4.04
C LEU A 48 -27.04 -7.45 -4.41
N SER A 49 -26.96 -6.59 -3.39
CA SER A 49 -26.74 -5.16 -3.58
C SER A 49 -25.92 -4.55 -2.44
N GLY A 50 -25.34 -3.38 -2.70
CA GLY A 50 -24.61 -2.60 -1.71
C GLY A 50 -23.33 -3.30 -1.21
N HIS A 51 -22.98 -3.09 0.06
CA HIS A 51 -21.71 -3.59 0.62
C HIS A 51 -21.55 -5.12 0.59
N VAL A 52 -22.65 -5.87 0.61
CA VAL A 52 -22.61 -7.33 0.55
C VAL A 52 -22.25 -7.79 -0.86
N GLU A 53 -22.82 -7.16 -1.90
CA GLU A 53 -22.43 -7.42 -3.28
C GLU A 53 -20.95 -7.10 -3.50
N GLU A 54 -20.48 -5.93 -3.06
CA GLU A 54 -19.08 -5.53 -3.18
C GLU A 54 -18.14 -6.51 -2.49
N LEU A 55 -18.44 -6.92 -1.25
CA LEU A 55 -17.64 -7.88 -0.51
C LEU A 55 -17.59 -9.24 -1.21
N ILE A 56 -18.74 -9.75 -1.65
CA ILE A 56 -18.82 -11.05 -2.30
C ILE A 56 -18.06 -11.00 -3.63
N LEU A 57 -18.28 -9.99 -4.47
CA LEU A 57 -17.52 -9.84 -5.72
C LEU A 57 -16.01 -9.73 -5.45
N ALA A 58 -15.59 -8.96 -4.44
CA ALA A 58 -14.19 -8.84 -4.06
C ALA A 58 -13.55 -10.21 -3.74
N LEU A 59 -14.29 -11.13 -3.12
CA LEU A 59 -13.81 -12.49 -2.83
C LEU A 59 -13.61 -13.35 -4.09
N PHE A 60 -14.33 -13.06 -5.17
CA PHE A 60 -14.23 -13.76 -6.46
C PHE A 60 -13.23 -13.16 -7.44
N MET A 61 -12.71 -11.96 -7.18
CA MET A 61 -11.79 -11.28 -8.09
C MET A 61 -10.33 -11.56 -7.75
N PRO A 62 -9.45 -11.84 -8.73
CA PRO A 62 -8.02 -11.92 -8.52
C PRO A 62 -7.50 -10.74 -7.68
N ALA A 63 -6.66 -11.01 -6.68
CA ALA A 63 -6.17 -9.98 -5.76
C ALA A 63 -5.60 -8.74 -6.49
N THR A 64 -4.81 -8.97 -7.55
CA THR A 64 -4.27 -7.90 -8.40
C THR A 64 -5.35 -7.06 -9.07
N TYR A 65 -6.42 -7.69 -9.56
CA TYR A 65 -7.57 -6.99 -10.13
C TYR A 65 -8.28 -6.18 -9.06
N TYR A 66 -8.53 -6.78 -7.89
CA TYR A 66 -9.21 -6.08 -6.80
C TYR A 66 -8.44 -4.87 -6.32
N ASP A 67 -7.10 -4.96 -6.21
CA ASP A 67 -6.24 -3.83 -5.89
C ASP A 67 -6.33 -2.74 -6.97
N ALA A 68 -6.24 -3.09 -8.25
CA ALA A 68 -6.36 -2.13 -9.36
C ALA A 68 -7.74 -1.45 -9.39
N TRP A 69 -8.82 -2.22 -9.19
CA TRP A 69 -10.18 -1.74 -9.10
C TRP A 69 -10.37 -0.79 -7.92
N SER A 70 -9.83 -1.15 -6.75
CA SER A 70 -9.92 -0.34 -5.53
C SER A 70 -9.19 1.00 -5.71
N LEU A 71 -8.01 0.98 -6.33
CA LEU A 71 -7.26 2.20 -6.66
C LEU A 71 -8.05 3.09 -7.63
N HIS A 72 -8.63 2.52 -8.69
CA HIS A 72 -9.42 3.28 -9.65
C HIS A 72 -10.64 3.92 -8.99
N HIS A 73 -11.36 3.17 -8.15
CA HIS A 73 -12.54 3.69 -7.45
C HIS A 73 -12.18 4.68 -6.34
N ALA A 74 -11.00 4.59 -5.74
CA ALA A 74 -10.50 5.55 -4.77
C ALA A 74 -10.19 6.92 -5.37
N MET A 75 -9.85 6.97 -6.66
CA MET A 75 -9.56 8.21 -7.42
C MET A 75 -10.72 8.65 -8.33
N LYS A 76 -11.82 7.88 -8.37
CA LYS A 76 -12.95 8.20 -9.24
C LYS A 76 -13.98 9.06 -8.51
N GLY A 77 -14.17 10.29 -8.96
CA GLY A 77 -15.27 11.15 -8.54
C GLY A 77 -14.81 12.43 -7.85
N ALA A 78 -15.66 13.01 -7.02
CA ALA A 78 -15.31 14.19 -6.24
C ALA A 78 -14.60 13.76 -4.94
N GLY A 79 -13.35 14.20 -4.79
CA GLY A 79 -12.49 13.80 -3.68
C GLY A 79 -11.81 12.45 -3.94
N THR A 80 -10.88 12.12 -3.04
CA THR A 80 -10.01 10.94 -3.18
C THR A 80 -10.05 10.16 -1.88
N LYS A 81 -10.06 8.83 -1.92
CA LYS A 81 -10.01 7.98 -0.72
C LYS A 81 -8.56 7.65 -0.39
N GLU A 82 -7.80 8.60 0.18
CA GLU A 82 -6.34 8.50 0.34
C GLU A 82 -5.89 7.27 1.13
N SER A 83 -6.70 6.83 2.10
CA SER A 83 -6.39 5.63 2.90
C SER A 83 -6.26 4.37 2.04
N VAL A 84 -7.03 4.23 0.97
CA VAL A 84 -6.96 3.10 0.04
C VAL A 84 -5.67 3.14 -0.78
N LEU A 85 -5.28 4.34 -1.26
CA LEU A 85 -4.01 4.51 -1.98
C LEU A 85 -2.83 4.16 -1.08
N ILE A 86 -2.82 4.65 0.17
CA ILE A 86 -1.76 4.37 1.14
C ILE A 86 -1.72 2.87 1.44
N GLU A 87 -2.86 2.25 1.74
CA GLU A 87 -2.91 0.84 2.11
C GLU A 87 -2.34 -0.04 1.00
N ILE A 88 -2.74 0.17 -0.25
CA ILE A 88 -2.30 -0.68 -1.36
C ILE A 88 -0.85 -0.32 -1.76
N LEU A 89 -0.57 0.94 -2.10
CA LEU A 89 0.72 1.31 -2.67
C LEU A 89 1.87 1.19 -1.66
N CYS A 90 1.61 1.35 -0.36
CA CYS A 90 2.64 1.26 0.67
C CYS A 90 2.81 -0.13 1.30
N SER A 91 1.97 -1.12 0.97
CA SER A 91 2.07 -2.47 1.55
C SER A 91 2.46 -3.58 0.56
N ARG A 92 2.20 -3.37 -0.74
CA ARG A 92 2.51 -4.36 -1.78
C ARG A 92 4.00 -4.39 -2.12
N THR A 93 4.47 -5.56 -2.52
CA THR A 93 5.82 -5.76 -3.05
C THR A 93 5.98 -5.09 -4.42
N ASN A 94 7.23 -4.85 -4.84
CA ASN A 94 7.57 -4.34 -6.16
C ASN A 94 6.97 -5.15 -7.30
N ALA A 95 6.94 -6.49 -7.15
CA ALA A 95 6.35 -7.38 -8.14
C ALA A 95 4.82 -7.23 -8.20
N GLU A 96 4.17 -7.15 -7.05
CA GLU A 96 2.72 -6.91 -6.96
C GLU A 96 2.34 -5.54 -7.52
N ILE A 97 3.07 -4.47 -7.18
CA ILE A 97 2.86 -3.12 -7.74
C ILE A 97 2.95 -3.14 -9.27
N ARG A 98 3.98 -3.77 -9.85
CA ARG A 98 4.11 -3.88 -11.31
C ARG A 98 2.93 -4.62 -11.96
N ASN A 99 2.45 -5.69 -11.32
CA ASN A 99 1.27 -6.42 -11.77
C ASN A 99 -0.01 -5.56 -11.67
N ILE A 100 -0.16 -4.79 -10.60
CA ILE A 100 -1.28 -3.86 -10.40
C ILE A 100 -1.27 -2.79 -11.47
N VAL A 101 -0.13 -2.16 -11.75
CA VAL A 101 0.03 -1.13 -12.79
C VAL A 101 -0.38 -1.68 -14.17
N GLN A 102 0.07 -2.89 -14.51
CA GLN A 102 -0.29 -3.54 -15.76
C GLN A 102 -1.80 -3.85 -15.83
N CYS A 103 -2.36 -4.40 -14.75
CA CYS A 103 -3.79 -4.72 -14.66
C CYS A 103 -4.67 -3.47 -14.73
N TYR A 104 -4.30 -2.40 -14.04
CA TYR A 104 -4.98 -1.12 -14.09
C TYR A 104 -5.09 -0.58 -15.53
N LYS A 105 -3.98 -0.67 -16.26
CA LYS A 105 -3.93 -0.27 -17.67
C LYS A 105 -4.80 -1.16 -18.55
N SER A 106 -4.78 -2.48 -18.36
CA SER A 106 -5.58 -3.41 -19.19
C SER A 106 -7.08 -3.29 -18.93
N GLU A 107 -7.49 -3.14 -17.67
CA GLU A 107 -8.90 -3.14 -17.26
C GLU A 107 -9.58 -1.80 -17.45
N PHE A 108 -8.87 -0.68 -17.21
CA PHE A 108 -9.46 0.66 -17.26
C PHE A 108 -8.99 1.49 -18.45
N GLY A 109 -7.96 1.06 -19.18
CA GLY A 109 -7.37 1.85 -20.27
C GLY A 109 -6.71 3.14 -19.80
N ARG A 110 -6.36 3.23 -18.51
CA ARG A 110 -5.81 4.41 -17.86
C ARG A 110 -4.39 4.17 -17.37
N ASP A 111 -3.69 5.27 -17.10
CA ASP A 111 -2.35 5.25 -16.51
C ASP A 111 -2.48 5.61 -15.04
N ILE A 112 -2.18 4.66 -14.16
CA ILE A 112 -2.32 4.83 -12.72
C ILE A 112 -1.44 5.97 -12.18
N GLU A 113 -0.24 6.18 -12.72
CA GLU A 113 0.61 7.29 -12.27
C GLU A 113 -0.04 8.63 -12.63
N LYS A 114 -0.59 8.75 -13.84
CA LYS A 114 -1.32 9.96 -14.26
C LYS A 114 -2.55 10.21 -13.39
N ASP A 115 -3.29 9.16 -13.05
CA ASP A 115 -4.47 9.28 -12.19
C ASP A 115 -4.06 9.70 -10.77
N ILE A 116 -2.99 9.13 -10.20
CA ILE A 116 -2.45 9.57 -8.90
C ILE A 116 -2.08 11.07 -8.94
N ARG A 117 -1.44 11.53 -10.01
CA ARG A 117 -1.04 12.93 -10.19
C ARG A 117 -2.21 13.88 -10.40
N SER A 118 -3.33 13.40 -10.96
CA SER A 118 -4.52 14.25 -11.12
C SER A 118 -5.33 14.37 -9.84
N ASP A 119 -5.30 13.36 -8.98
CA ASP A 119 -6.11 13.29 -7.77
C ASP A 119 -5.36 13.71 -6.49
N THR A 120 -4.03 13.74 -6.52
CA THR A 120 -3.22 14.11 -5.36
C THR A 120 -2.28 15.26 -5.68
N SER A 121 -1.69 15.87 -4.66
CA SER A 121 -0.76 16.99 -4.84
C SER A 121 0.36 17.00 -3.80
N GLY A 122 1.36 17.85 -4.05
CA GLY A 122 2.42 18.15 -3.09
C GLY A 122 3.31 16.95 -2.76
N HIS A 123 3.71 16.83 -1.49
CA HIS A 123 4.60 15.75 -1.05
C HIS A 123 3.93 14.38 -1.01
N PHE A 124 2.61 14.37 -0.80
CA PHE A 124 1.81 13.15 -0.81
C PHE A 124 1.78 12.51 -2.20
N GLU A 125 1.53 13.30 -3.25
CA GLU A 125 1.63 12.85 -4.65
C GLU A 125 3.00 12.22 -4.94
N ARG A 126 4.09 12.93 -4.58
CA ARG A 126 5.45 12.45 -4.85
C ARG A 126 5.75 11.11 -4.17
N LEU A 127 5.23 10.92 -2.96
CA LEU A 127 5.36 9.66 -2.23
C LEU A 127 4.62 8.53 -2.97
N LEU A 128 3.33 8.74 -3.27
CA LEU A 128 2.51 7.73 -3.94
C LEU A 128 3.04 7.37 -5.33
N VAL A 129 3.50 8.35 -6.10
CA VAL A 129 4.15 8.12 -7.39
C VAL A 129 5.41 7.28 -7.22
N SER A 130 6.24 7.58 -6.22
CA SER A 130 7.46 6.81 -5.92
C SER A 130 7.14 5.36 -5.55
N MET A 131 6.10 5.15 -4.74
CA MET A 131 5.60 3.82 -4.39
C MET A 131 5.05 3.07 -5.60
N CYS A 132 4.33 3.77 -6.49
CA CYS A 132 3.76 3.22 -7.72
C CYS A 132 4.82 2.76 -8.73
N GLN A 133 6.07 3.23 -8.63
CA GLN A 133 7.15 2.74 -9.49
C GLN A 133 7.57 1.29 -9.16
N GLY A 134 7.26 0.79 -7.96
CA GLY A 134 7.64 -0.58 -7.56
C GLY A 134 9.15 -0.82 -7.57
N ASN A 135 9.92 0.17 -7.07
CA ASN A 135 11.39 0.17 -7.05
C ASN A 135 11.97 0.31 -5.63
N ARG A 136 11.24 -0.13 -4.60
CA ARG A 136 11.74 -0.14 -3.21
C ARG A 136 12.87 -1.17 -3.08
N ASP A 137 13.89 -0.92 -2.25
CA ASP A 137 14.82 -1.99 -1.88
C ASP A 137 14.08 -3.11 -1.14
N GLU A 138 14.16 -4.35 -1.60
CA GLU A 138 13.55 -5.52 -0.96
C GLU A 138 14.61 -6.47 -0.36
N SER A 139 15.86 -6.01 -0.25
CA SER A 139 16.96 -6.75 0.36
C SER A 139 16.69 -7.05 1.84
N PRO A 140 16.99 -8.27 2.32
CA PRO A 140 16.90 -8.60 3.74
C PRO A 140 18.07 -8.03 4.55
N ASN A 141 19.15 -7.58 3.89
CA ASN A 141 20.36 -7.13 4.56
C ASN A 141 20.18 -5.74 5.16
N VAL A 142 20.69 -5.55 6.37
CA VAL A 142 20.62 -4.28 7.10
C VAL A 142 22.00 -3.64 7.19
N ASN A 143 22.10 -2.38 6.79
CA ASN A 143 23.27 -1.54 6.98
C ASN A 143 23.03 -0.61 8.18
N MET A 144 23.66 -0.93 9.33
CA MET A 144 23.49 -0.17 10.57
C MET A 144 24.03 1.25 10.49
N GLN A 145 25.13 1.48 9.77
CA GLN A 145 25.68 2.82 9.58
C GLN A 145 24.73 3.69 8.75
N GLN A 146 24.13 3.14 7.70
CA GLN A 146 23.10 3.82 6.93
C GLN A 146 21.84 4.07 7.79
N ALA A 147 21.48 3.13 8.66
CA ALA A 147 20.33 3.30 9.55
C ALA A 147 20.51 4.50 10.49
N GLU A 148 21.70 4.65 11.07
CA GLU A 148 22.04 5.80 11.93
C GLU A 148 22.07 7.11 11.14
N SER A 149 22.65 7.10 9.95
CA SER A 149 22.68 8.28 9.07
C SER A 149 21.28 8.72 8.64
N ASP A 150 20.42 7.79 8.23
CA ASP A 150 19.04 8.07 7.85
C ASP A 150 18.21 8.51 9.07
N ALA A 151 18.45 7.95 10.26
CA ALA A 151 17.80 8.40 11.49
C ALA A 151 18.17 9.86 11.84
N GLN A 152 19.44 10.23 11.75
CA GLN A 152 19.91 11.60 11.94
C GLN A 152 19.29 12.54 10.90
N ARG A 153 19.25 12.11 9.63
CA ARG A 153 18.59 12.86 8.54
C ARG A 153 17.13 13.13 8.86
N LEU A 154 16.37 12.09 9.25
CA LEU A 154 14.96 12.24 9.60
C LEU A 154 14.77 13.18 10.79
N TYR A 155 15.63 13.09 11.80
CA TYR A 155 15.56 13.98 12.97
C TYR A 155 15.79 15.44 12.56
N GLN A 156 16.85 15.72 11.81
CA GLN A 156 17.17 17.06 11.32
C GLN A 156 16.10 17.60 10.35
N ALA A 157 15.47 16.73 9.58
CA ALA A 157 14.39 17.06 8.65
C ALA A 157 13.04 17.32 9.37
N GLY A 158 12.87 16.86 10.60
CA GLY A 158 11.65 17.03 11.38
C GLY A 158 11.92 17.75 12.71
N GLU A 159 12.04 16.99 13.79
CA GLU A 159 12.14 17.50 15.17
C GLU A 159 13.32 18.46 15.45
N GLY A 160 14.37 18.38 14.62
CA GLY A 160 15.55 19.23 14.71
C GLY A 160 15.37 20.63 14.13
N LYS A 161 14.24 20.95 13.50
CA LYS A 161 13.95 22.25 12.88
C LYS A 161 12.50 22.69 13.09
N LEU A 162 12.20 23.94 12.77
CA LEU A 162 10.83 24.41 12.61
C LEU A 162 10.33 24.06 11.20
N GLY A 163 9.15 23.45 11.13
CA GLY A 163 8.62 22.85 9.90
C GLY A 163 9.21 21.47 9.61
N THR A 164 8.89 20.92 8.44
CA THR A 164 9.33 19.58 8.03
C THR A 164 10.02 19.69 6.66
N ASP A 165 11.03 18.86 6.42
CA ASP A 165 11.54 18.57 5.08
C ASP A 165 10.99 17.20 4.63
N GLU A 166 9.80 17.23 4.04
CA GLU A 166 9.08 16.04 3.60
C GLU A 166 9.82 15.31 2.47
N SER A 167 10.74 15.98 1.76
CA SER A 167 11.55 15.33 0.71
C SER A 167 12.54 14.33 1.32
N SER A 168 13.14 14.68 2.47
CA SER A 168 13.99 13.77 3.23
C SER A 168 13.22 12.56 3.76
N PHE A 169 11.97 12.76 4.21
CA PHE A 169 11.09 11.66 4.61
C PHE A 169 10.76 10.75 3.43
N ASN A 170 10.31 11.31 2.30
CA ASN A 170 10.01 10.54 1.10
C ASN A 170 11.22 9.72 0.63
N LEU A 171 12.42 10.31 0.63
CA LEU A 171 13.63 9.61 0.22
C LEU A 171 13.89 8.35 1.07
N VAL A 172 13.84 8.46 2.39
CA VAL A 172 14.11 7.34 3.29
C VAL A 172 12.95 6.34 3.25
N LEU A 173 11.72 6.83 3.45
CA LEU A 173 10.56 5.96 3.62
C LEU A 173 10.14 5.26 2.34
N ALA A 174 10.37 5.82 1.14
CA ALA A 174 10.00 5.17 -0.13
C ALA A 174 11.06 4.20 -0.65
N SER A 175 12.34 4.42 -0.35
CA SER A 175 13.43 3.65 -0.99
C SER A 175 13.99 2.51 -0.15
N ARG A 176 13.97 2.59 1.18
CA ARG A 176 14.63 1.59 2.05
C ARG A 176 13.79 0.32 2.20
N SER A 177 14.45 -0.81 2.41
CA SER A 177 13.78 -2.07 2.72
C SER A 177 13.12 -2.04 4.10
N TYR A 178 12.12 -2.90 4.31
CA TYR A 178 11.45 -2.99 5.61
C TYR A 178 12.39 -3.33 6.77
N PRO A 179 13.32 -4.31 6.63
CA PRO A 179 14.33 -4.54 7.66
C PRO A 179 15.20 -3.32 7.94
N GLN A 180 15.61 -2.60 6.89
CA GLN A 180 16.39 -1.37 7.03
C GLN A 180 15.60 -0.26 7.74
N LEU A 181 14.33 -0.05 7.37
CA LEU A 181 13.45 0.94 8.01
C LEU A 181 13.21 0.64 9.48
N LYS A 182 13.11 -0.64 9.86
CA LYS A 182 13.04 -1.03 11.26
C LYS A 182 14.29 -0.60 12.03
N ALA A 183 15.48 -0.85 11.47
CA ALA A 183 16.74 -0.40 12.07
C ALA A 183 16.85 1.13 12.14
N VAL A 184 16.36 1.84 11.11
CA VAL A 184 16.27 3.32 11.12
C VAL A 184 15.37 3.80 12.25
N ALA A 185 14.20 3.18 12.45
CA ALA A 185 13.28 3.56 13.53
C ALA A 185 13.89 3.32 14.93
N GLU A 186 14.61 2.21 15.11
CA GLU A 186 15.34 1.91 16.34
C GLU A 186 16.47 2.92 16.60
N ALA A 187 17.20 3.33 15.55
CA ALA A 187 18.22 4.36 15.64
C ALA A 187 17.63 5.74 15.92
N TYR A 188 16.51 6.09 15.27
CA TYR A 188 15.80 7.34 15.47
C TYR A 188 15.36 7.49 16.93
N ALA A 189 14.82 6.43 17.54
CA ALA A 189 14.42 6.46 18.94
C ALA A 189 15.60 6.81 19.87
N ARG A 190 16.83 6.41 19.55
CA ARG A 190 18.01 6.79 20.33
C ARG A 190 18.39 8.25 20.13
N VAL A 191 18.18 8.81 18.94
CA VAL A 191 18.50 10.21 18.62
C VAL A 191 17.45 11.16 19.20
N SER A 192 16.16 10.81 19.12
CA SER A 192 15.06 11.66 19.62
C SER A 192 14.92 11.65 21.14
N SER A 193 15.38 10.58 21.81
CA SER A 193 15.32 10.44 23.28
C SER A 193 16.44 11.17 24.04
N VAL A 194 17.34 11.91 23.37
CA VAL A 194 18.41 12.70 24.03
C VAL A 194 17.89 14.09 24.46
N LYS A 195 16.61 14.19 24.84
CA LYS A 195 16.00 15.39 25.42
C LYS A 195 15.41 15.09 26.79
#